data_AF-A0A1F3LCW8-F1
#
_entry.id   AF-A0A1F3LCW8-F1
#
_cell.length_a   1.000
_cell.length_b   1.000
_cell.length_c   1.000
_cell.angle_alpha   90.00
_cell.angle_beta   90.00
_cell.angle_gamma   90.00
#
_symmetry.space_group_name_H-M   'P 1'
#
loop_
_entity.id
_entity.type
_entity.pdbx_description
1 polymer ?
#
loop_
_entity_poly.entity_id
_entity_poly.type
_entity_poly.pdbx_seq_one_letter_code
_entity_poly.pdbx_strand_id
1 'polypeptide(L)'
;MCKKYAHYNFMKRKQKIITIVIMQLLIVFCILSFNACYYDNEEELYPVDLTNCDTTNVAYKKTILPYLHLQCLNCHSTTTAPIYGNNINLEGYSNVKKYVDNGSFFGSILWNASYKPMPMDLKTDDCTILKIKVWIDNGAIED
;
A
#
# COMPACT_ATOMS: atom_id res chain seq x y z
N MET A 1 -25.27 -58.70 -38.86
CA MET A 1 -24.83 -58.07 -37.59
C MET A 1 -23.98 -56.77 -37.76
N CYS A 2 -23.47 -56.41 -38.95
CA CYS A 2 -22.59 -55.22 -39.10
C CYS A 2 -23.22 -53.82 -38.98
N LYS A 3 -24.51 -53.62 -39.28
CA LYS A 3 -25.12 -52.26 -39.27
C LYS A 3 -25.24 -51.62 -37.88
N LYS A 4 -25.45 -52.41 -36.82
CA LYS A 4 -25.57 -51.89 -35.44
C LYS A 4 -24.23 -51.43 -34.84
N TYR A 5 -23.12 -52.06 -35.24
CA TYR A 5 -21.77 -51.73 -34.75
C TYR A 5 -21.26 -50.39 -35.31
N ALA A 6 -21.54 -50.11 -36.59
CA ALA A 6 -21.21 -48.81 -37.21
C ALA A 6 -22.00 -47.65 -36.58
N HIS A 7 -23.29 -47.86 -36.29
CA HIS A 7 -24.13 -46.84 -35.63
C HIS A 7 -23.70 -46.57 -34.19
N TYR A 8 -23.34 -47.60 -33.42
CA TYR A 8 -22.81 -47.48 -32.06
C TYR A 8 -21.52 -46.64 -32.00
N ASN A 9 -20.57 -46.92 -32.90
CA ASN A 9 -19.31 -46.16 -32.95
C ASN A 9 -19.50 -44.71 -33.43
N PHE A 10 -20.47 -44.45 -34.31
CA PHE A 10 -20.84 -43.10 -34.75
C PHE A 10 -21.44 -42.27 -33.60
N MET A 11 -22.36 -42.85 -32.81
CA MET A 11 -22.94 -42.18 -31.64
C MET A 11 -21.88 -41.87 -30.57
N LYS A 12 -20.96 -42.80 -30.30
CA LYS A 12 -19.87 -42.62 -29.31
C LYS A 12 -18.85 -41.57 -29.76
N ARG A 13 -18.59 -41.43 -31.07
CA ARG A 13 -17.77 -40.35 -31.65
C ARG A 13 -18.44 -39.00 -31.52
N LYS A 14 -19.75 -38.89 -31.81
CA LYS A 14 -20.52 -37.66 -31.62
C LYS A 14 -20.55 -37.22 -30.15
N GLN A 15 -20.76 -38.16 -29.23
CA GLN A 15 -20.79 -37.87 -27.79
C GLN A 15 -19.44 -37.35 -27.28
N LYS A 16 -18.32 -37.95 -27.71
CA LYS A 16 -16.97 -37.45 -27.37
C LYS A 16 -16.69 -36.05 -27.94
N ILE A 17 -17.09 -35.78 -29.18
CA ILE A 17 -16.91 -34.45 -29.80
C ILE A 17 -17.74 -33.40 -29.05
N ILE A 18 -18.99 -33.71 -28.69
CA ILE A 18 -19.85 -32.82 -27.92
C ILE A 18 -19.24 -32.52 -26.54
N THR A 19 -18.72 -33.52 -25.82
CA THR A 19 -18.06 -33.31 -24.53
C THR A 19 -16.80 -32.46 -24.65
N ILE A 20 -15.98 -32.64 -25.69
CA ILE A 20 -14.78 -31.83 -25.94
C ILE A 20 -15.15 -30.36 -26.21
N VAL A 21 -16.17 -30.11 -27.04
CA VAL A 21 -16.63 -28.75 -27.36
C VAL A 21 -17.22 -28.05 -26.13
N ILE A 22 -17.98 -28.77 -25.29
CA ILE A 22 -18.51 -28.22 -24.03
C ILE A 22 -17.37 -27.87 -23.07
N MET A 23 -16.34 -28.73 -22.97
CA MET A 23 -15.18 -28.47 -22.11
C MET A 23 -14.37 -27.26 -22.60
N GLN A 24 -14.20 -27.10 -23.92
CA GLN A 24 -13.55 -25.93 -24.52
C GLN A 24 -14.34 -24.64 -24.28
N LEU A 25 -15.68 -24.66 -24.37
CA LEU A 25 -16.53 -23.51 -24.07
C LEU A 25 -16.46 -23.09 -22.60
N LEU A 26 -16.42 -24.06 -21.66
CA LEU A 26 -16.27 -23.78 -20.23
C LEU A 26 -14.91 -23.16 -19.89
N ILE A 27 -13.84 -23.59 -20.56
CA ILE A 27 -12.49 -23.02 -20.38
C ILE A 27 -12.44 -21.57 -20.88
N VAL A 28 -13.04 -21.27 -22.03
CA VAL A 28 -13.11 -19.90 -22.58
C VAL A 28 -13.94 -18.98 -21.67
N PHE A 29 -15.05 -19.46 -21.12
CA PHE A 29 -15.86 -18.70 -20.16
C PHE A 29 -15.07 -18.39 -18.88
N CYS A 30 -14.26 -19.32 -18.38
CA CYS A 30 -13.44 -19.13 -17.19
C CYS A 30 -12.33 -18.08 -17.37
N ILE A 31 -11.74 -18.00 -18.57
CA ILE A 31 -10.69 -17.02 -18.90
C ILE A 31 -11.24 -15.57 -18.91
N LEU A 32 -12.51 -15.39 -19.26
CA LEU A 32 -13.16 -14.07 -19.28
C LEU A 32 -13.42 -13.50 -17.87
N SER A 33 -13.38 -14.33 -16.83
CA SER A 33 -13.72 -13.96 -15.44
C SER A 33 -12.59 -13.27 -14.66
N PHE A 34 -11.35 -13.30 -15.15
CA PHE A 34 -10.17 -12.87 -14.36
C PHE A 34 -9.75 -11.39 -14.53
N ASN A 35 -10.50 -10.56 -15.27
CA ASN A 35 -10.07 -9.19 -15.62
C ASN A 35 -10.77 -8.05 -14.83
N ALA A 36 -11.38 -8.31 -13.68
CA ALA A 36 -12.21 -7.31 -12.98
C ALA A 36 -11.65 -6.79 -11.63
N CYS A 37 -10.32 -6.77 -11.45
CA CYS A 37 -9.71 -6.01 -10.36
C CYS A 37 -9.21 -4.66 -10.90
N TYR A 38 -10.07 -3.64 -10.89
CA TYR A 38 -9.67 -2.25 -11.09
C TYR A 38 -9.36 -1.64 -9.73
N TYR A 39 -8.17 -1.09 -9.57
CA TYR A 39 -7.79 -0.32 -8.38
C TYR A 39 -8.03 1.15 -8.71
N ASP A 40 -9.06 1.74 -8.11
CA ASP A 40 -9.23 3.19 -8.14
C ASP A 40 -8.04 3.83 -7.41
N ASN A 41 -7.40 4.83 -8.03
CA ASN A 41 -6.41 5.67 -7.37
C ASN A 41 -7.14 6.66 -6.44
N GLU A 42 -6.93 6.52 -5.13
CA GLU A 42 -7.57 7.37 -4.11
C GLU A 42 -7.33 8.88 -4.35
N GLU A 43 -6.22 9.23 -5.00
CA GLU A 43 -5.84 10.59 -5.40
C GLU A 43 -6.79 11.22 -6.45
N GLU A 44 -7.46 10.43 -7.31
CA GLU A 44 -8.46 10.98 -8.25
C GLU A 44 -9.79 11.28 -7.55
N LEU A 45 -10.13 10.56 -6.48
CA LEU A 45 -11.41 10.69 -5.79
C LEU A 45 -11.42 11.86 -4.80
N TYR A 46 -10.26 12.22 -4.25
CA TYR A 46 -10.10 13.28 -3.25
C TYR A 46 -8.95 14.21 -3.64
N PRO A 47 -9.20 15.26 -4.45
CA PRO A 47 -8.16 16.21 -4.81
C PRO A 47 -7.65 16.94 -3.56
N VAL A 48 -6.38 16.74 -3.24
CA VAL A 48 -5.71 17.40 -2.12
C VAL A 48 -5.45 18.86 -2.49
N ASP A 49 -6.04 19.80 -1.75
CA ASP A 49 -5.75 21.22 -1.92
C ASP A 49 -4.48 21.61 -1.15
N LEU A 50 -3.37 21.71 -1.89
CA LEU A 50 -2.06 22.12 -1.38
C LEU A 50 -1.74 23.60 -1.64
N THR A 51 -2.70 24.42 -2.07
CA THR A 51 -2.45 25.82 -2.48
C THR A 51 -1.75 26.67 -1.41
N ASN A 52 -1.94 26.35 -0.12
CA ASN A 52 -1.32 27.07 0.99
C ASN A 52 -0.22 26.27 1.70
N CYS A 53 0.28 25.18 1.10
CA CYS A 53 1.34 24.38 1.70
C CYS A 53 2.73 24.96 1.38
N ASP A 54 3.29 25.72 2.32
CA ASP A 54 4.67 26.21 2.21
C ASP A 54 5.66 25.05 2.40
N THR A 55 6.34 24.67 1.32
CA THR A 55 7.39 23.66 1.31
C THR A 55 8.80 24.26 1.26
N THR A 56 8.91 25.59 1.40
CA THR A 56 10.20 26.27 1.47
C THR A 56 10.81 26.11 2.86
N ASN A 57 12.14 26.09 2.94
CA ASN A 57 12.90 26.06 4.20
C ASN A 57 12.51 24.92 5.17
N VAL A 58 12.03 23.79 4.63
CA VAL A 58 11.78 22.59 5.42
C VAL A 58 13.11 22.07 5.97
N ALA A 59 13.18 21.95 7.28
CA ALA A 59 14.38 21.56 8.02
C ALA A 59 14.00 20.65 9.20
N TYR A 60 14.94 19.82 9.66
CA TYR A 60 14.73 18.91 10.77
C TYR A 60 14.30 19.68 12.02
N LYS A 61 15.06 20.67 12.50
CA LYS A 61 14.72 21.38 13.75
C LYS A 61 13.47 22.25 13.64
N LYS A 62 13.21 22.81 12.46
CA LYS A 62 12.10 23.77 12.26
C LYS A 62 10.77 23.11 11.92
N THR A 63 10.79 21.97 11.25
CA THR A 63 9.58 21.34 10.69
C THR A 63 9.36 19.94 11.26
N ILE A 64 10.39 19.09 11.21
CA ILE A 64 10.24 17.67 11.56
C ILE A 64 10.21 17.46 13.06
N LEU A 65 11.10 18.11 13.80
CA LEU A 65 11.20 17.97 15.25
C LEU A 65 9.91 18.44 15.97
N PRO A 66 9.30 19.60 15.63
CA PRO A 66 8.00 19.97 16.20
C PRO A 66 6.90 18.95 15.89
N TYR A 67 6.89 18.40 14.66
CA TYR A 67 5.94 17.35 14.28
C TYR A 67 6.16 16.08 15.11
N LEU A 68 7.39 15.62 15.30
CA LEU A 68 7.72 14.46 16.13
C LEU A 68 7.23 14.66 17.57
N HIS A 69 7.49 15.82 18.16
CA HIS A 69 7.02 16.15 19.51
C HIS A 69 5.50 16.08 19.62
N LEU A 70 4.79 16.61 18.62
CA LEU A 70 3.33 16.67 18.64
C LEU A 70 2.67 15.32 18.38
N GLN A 71 3.15 14.58 17.39
CA GLN A 71 2.44 13.42 16.82
C GLN A 71 3.07 12.07 17.15
N CYS A 72 4.35 12.03 17.56
CA CYS A 72 5.10 10.77 17.68
C CYS A 72 5.58 10.48 19.09
N LEU A 73 6.19 11.46 19.78
CA LEU A 73 6.95 11.22 21.01
C LEU A 73 6.09 10.89 22.23
N ASN A 74 4.76 11.07 22.16
CA ASN A 74 3.85 10.57 23.19
C ASN A 74 3.96 9.04 23.35
N CYS A 75 4.18 8.30 22.26
CA CYS A 75 4.38 6.85 22.30
C CYS A 75 5.81 6.43 21.99
N HIS A 76 6.57 7.25 21.26
CA HIS A 76 7.89 6.90 20.72
C HIS A 76 9.05 7.72 21.32
N SER A 77 8.92 8.27 22.53
CA SER A 77 10.06 8.87 23.24
C SER A 77 10.95 7.79 23.89
N THR A 78 12.14 8.17 24.38
CA THR A 78 13.01 7.27 25.14
C THR A 78 12.29 6.65 26.34
N THR A 79 11.42 7.42 26.99
CA THR A 79 10.67 6.97 28.19
C THR A 79 9.43 6.16 27.82
N THR A 80 8.72 6.53 26.74
CA THR A 80 7.42 5.94 26.40
C THR A 80 7.49 4.81 25.38
N ALA A 81 8.55 4.73 24.56
CA ALA A 81 8.74 3.69 23.55
C ALA A 81 8.67 2.26 24.12
N PRO A 82 9.27 1.94 25.28
CA PRO A 82 9.17 0.59 25.84
C PRO A 82 7.77 0.19 26.29
N ILE A 83 6.90 1.17 26.58
CA ILE A 83 5.57 0.97 27.17
C ILE A 83 4.49 1.00 26.09
N TYR A 84 4.54 1.97 25.18
CA TYR A 84 3.49 2.26 24.20
C TYR A 84 3.97 2.18 22.75
N GLY A 85 5.27 2.33 22.50
CA GLY A 85 5.85 2.42 21.16
C GLY A 85 6.49 1.14 20.65
N ASN A 86 6.25 -0.02 21.27
CA ASN A 86 6.86 -1.31 20.90
C ASN A 86 8.40 -1.24 20.81
N ASN A 87 9.04 -0.55 21.75
CA ASN A 87 10.48 -0.29 21.80
C ASN A 87 11.05 0.51 20.61
N ILE A 88 10.21 1.13 19.79
CA ILE A 88 10.64 2.04 18.72
C ILE A 88 10.80 3.43 19.29
N ASN A 89 12.05 3.91 19.37
CA ASN A 89 12.38 5.25 19.85
C ASN A 89 12.63 6.19 18.65
N LEU A 90 11.91 7.31 18.60
CA LEU A 90 12.04 8.38 17.60
C LEU A 90 12.57 9.69 18.21
N GLU A 91 12.97 9.68 19.49
CA GLU A 91 13.58 10.84 20.13
C GLU A 91 15.03 11.01 19.68
N GLY A 92 15.32 12.17 19.08
CA GLY A 92 16.63 12.51 18.54
C GLY A 92 16.83 12.11 17.07
N TYR A 93 17.55 12.96 16.33
CA TYR A 93 17.72 12.84 14.88
C TYR A 93 18.29 11.48 14.46
N SER A 94 19.34 11.01 15.15
CA SER A 94 20.01 9.75 14.83
C SER A 94 19.08 8.53 14.93
N ASN A 95 18.06 8.58 15.79
CA ASN A 95 17.07 7.53 15.90
C ASN A 95 16.06 7.63 14.76
N VAL A 96 15.53 8.82 14.47
CA VAL A 96 14.61 9.06 13.35
C VAL A 96 15.24 8.63 12.02
N LYS A 97 16.50 9.01 11.78
CA LYS A 97 17.20 8.72 10.52
C LYS A 97 17.26 7.23 10.19
N LYS A 98 17.41 6.36 11.19
CA LYS A 98 17.39 4.88 11.00
C LYS A 98 16.08 4.40 10.35
N TYR A 99 14.95 4.97 10.77
CA TYR A 99 13.61 4.61 10.27
C TYR A 99 13.24 5.36 8.98
N VAL A 100 13.86 6.52 8.74
CA VAL A 100 13.81 7.16 7.43
C VAL A 100 14.54 6.28 6.40
N ASP A 101 15.73 5.81 6.73
CA ASP A 101 16.60 5.07 5.81
C ASP A 101 16.07 3.68 5.44
N ASN A 102 15.32 3.04 6.34
CA ASN A 102 14.64 1.77 6.04
C ASN A 102 13.20 1.97 5.48
N GLY A 103 12.77 3.22 5.28
CA GLY A 103 11.46 3.59 4.74
C GLY A 103 10.28 3.47 5.71
N SER A 104 10.47 2.89 6.91
CA SER A 104 9.35 2.64 7.82
C SER A 104 8.77 3.91 8.42
N PHE A 105 9.57 4.98 8.59
CA PHE A 105 9.06 6.26 9.10
C PHE A 105 7.98 6.83 8.17
N PHE A 106 8.32 7.04 6.90
CA PHE A 106 7.40 7.62 5.93
C PHE A 106 6.27 6.66 5.55
N GLY A 107 6.57 5.36 5.41
CA GLY A 107 5.56 4.35 5.12
C GLY A 107 4.48 4.23 6.20
N SER A 108 4.86 4.37 7.47
CA SER A 108 3.90 4.38 8.59
C SER A 108 3.04 5.65 8.57
N ILE A 109 3.62 6.81 8.28
CA ILE A 109 2.91 8.10 8.15
C ILE A 109 1.91 8.09 6.99
N LEU A 110 2.27 7.47 5.86
CA LEU A 110 1.40 7.32 4.70
C LEU A 110 0.26 6.32 4.89
N TRP A 111 0.30 5.52 5.97
CA TRP A 111 -0.59 4.37 6.17
C TRP A 111 -0.49 3.34 5.03
N ASN A 112 0.71 3.13 4.51
CA ASN A 112 0.93 2.10 3.49
C ASN A 112 0.76 0.70 4.11
N ALA A 113 0.08 -0.21 3.41
CA ALA A 113 -0.28 -1.56 3.87
C ALA A 113 0.90 -2.41 4.39
N SER A 114 2.15 -2.11 3.99
CA SER A 114 3.35 -2.81 4.48
C SER A 114 3.85 -2.32 5.84
N TYR A 115 3.28 -1.24 6.38
CA TYR A 115 3.71 -0.62 7.63
C TYR A 115 2.54 -0.48 8.61
N LYS A 116 2.84 -0.28 9.89
CA LYS A 116 1.80 0.00 10.89
C LYS A 116 1.35 1.45 10.72
N PRO A 117 0.05 1.72 10.51
CA PRO A 117 -0.48 3.08 10.39
C PRO A 117 -0.14 3.92 11.63
N MET A 118 0.52 5.06 11.42
CA MET A 118 0.86 6.02 12.47
C MET A 118 0.69 7.46 11.97
N PRO A 119 0.18 8.41 12.76
CA PRO A 119 -0.46 8.20 14.06
C PRO A 119 -1.69 7.28 13.96
N MET A 120 -2.02 6.54 15.02
CA MET A 120 -3.06 5.49 14.97
C MET A 120 -4.48 6.05 14.82
N ASP A 121 -4.77 7.19 15.45
CA ASP A 121 -6.14 7.71 15.54
C ASP A 121 -6.51 8.65 14.39
N LEU A 122 -5.54 9.44 13.92
CA LEU A 122 -5.74 10.44 12.87
C LEU A 122 -4.52 10.48 11.97
N LYS A 123 -4.75 10.26 10.68
CA LYS A 123 -3.70 10.38 9.66
C LYS A 123 -3.19 11.81 9.60
N THR A 124 -1.89 11.95 9.46
CA THR A 124 -1.23 13.25 9.24
C THR A 124 -1.80 13.93 8.01
N ASP A 125 -2.01 15.24 8.08
CA ASP A 125 -2.52 16.02 6.95
C ASP A 125 -1.54 16.04 5.78
N ASP A 126 -2.09 16.18 4.57
CA ASP A 126 -1.30 16.04 3.34
C ASP A 126 -0.20 17.09 3.20
N CYS A 127 -0.39 18.30 3.72
CA CYS A 127 0.66 19.31 3.69
C CYS A 127 1.84 18.92 4.60
N THR A 128 1.56 18.40 5.79
CA THR A 128 2.60 17.89 6.68
C THR A 128 3.30 16.66 6.08
N ILE A 129 2.55 15.73 5.47
CA ILE A 129 3.13 14.61 4.72
C ILE A 129 4.06 15.10 3.62
N LEU A 130 3.64 16.11 2.85
CA LEU A 130 4.45 16.70 1.78
C LEU A 130 5.73 17.33 2.31
N LYS A 131 5.65 18.09 3.41
CA LYS A 131 6.85 18.66 4.06
C LYS A 131 7.81 17.57 4.51
N ILE A 132 7.32 16.50 5.13
CA ILE A 132 8.14 15.36 5.54
C ILE A 132 8.79 14.72 4.31
N LYS A 133 8.04 14.55 3.21
CA LYS A 133 8.58 14.04 1.95
C LYS A 133 9.70 14.91 1.40
N VAL A 134 9.49 16.23 1.34
CA VAL A 134 10.51 17.19 0.87
C VAL A 134 11.79 17.11 1.70
N TRP A 135 11.68 17.02 3.02
CA TRP A 135 12.85 16.84 3.89
C TRP A 135 13.59 15.53 3.59
N ILE A 136 12.86 14.42 3.42
CA ILE A 136 13.44 13.11 3.09
C ILE A 136 14.12 13.15 1.72
N ASP A 137 13.47 13.71 0.70
CA ASP A 137 13.99 13.84 -0.65
C ASP A 137 15.26 14.72 -0.68
N ASN A 138 15.36 15.71 0.23
CA ASN A 138 16.55 16.54 0.45
C ASN A 138 17.64 15.85 1.30
N GLY A 139 17.55 14.53 1.49
CA GLY A 139 18.57 13.73 2.18
C GLY A 139 18.34 13.57 3.69
N ALA A 140 17.20 14.06 4.21
CA ALA A 140 16.84 13.99 5.62
C ALA A 140 17.95 14.48 6.55
N ILE A 141 18.53 15.65 6.27
CA ILE A 141 19.68 16.20 7.01
C ILE A 141 19.28 16.74 8.39
N GLU A 142 20.24 16.80 9.32
CA GLU A 142 20.09 17.41 10.64
C GLU A 142 20.46 18.90 10.60
N ASP A 143 19.50 19.76 10.24
CA ASP A 143 19.66 21.21 10.15
C ASP A 143 18.86 21.97 11.21
#